data_AF-A0A1B3JE31-F1
#
_entry.id   AF-A0A1B3JE31-F1
#
_cell.length_a   1.000
_cell.length_b   1.000
_cell.length_c   1.000
_cell.angle_alpha   90.00
_cell.angle_beta   90.00
_cell.angle_gamma   90.00
#
_symmetry.space_group_name_H-M   'P 1'
#
loop_
_entity.id
_entity.type
_entity.pdbx_description
1 polymer ?
#
loop_
_entity_poly.entity_id
_entity_poly.type
_entity_poly.pdbx_seq_one_letter_code
_entity_poly.pdbx_strand_id
1 'polypeptide(L)'
;MRHPVHNPQFVQRYMYIDKLSKSKMLPLFIGFFWAVCCWGIGGVSYYQILQAEAEQKEIVLWRPVTVIYDLVGGEAVLVISLLLGIGSLYFGWRNYKIKNTSLIQGESVNDETGSYKVTVGDINALERQIGFSLPQDYRDFLLRYNGGSPLASLFNDNIEIDYFYNLVTDNRELQLSEIFERLPNYGLPIAVTFAGDLLILAPKGEIFFFDIEIFCDDEGEFLSDIDDEPECIAESFTALLEGLY
;
A
#
# COMPACT_ATOMS: atom_id res chain seq x y z
N MET A 1 23.69 30.49 -18.23
CA MET A 1 24.41 29.44 -17.48
C MET A 1 23.75 29.28 -16.12
N ARG A 2 23.10 28.15 -15.87
CA ARG A 2 22.92 27.49 -14.56
C ARG A 2 22.36 26.08 -14.84
N HIS A 3 23.24 25.10 -14.76
CA HIS A 3 22.97 23.70 -14.41
C HIS A 3 23.86 23.41 -13.18
N PRO A 4 23.60 22.40 -12.33
CA PRO A 4 22.52 21.40 -12.36
C PRO A 4 21.72 21.33 -11.03
N VAL A 5 20.47 20.85 -11.04
CA VAL A 5 19.85 20.30 -9.80
C VAL A 5 20.13 18.81 -9.79
N HIS A 6 21.30 18.47 -9.28
CA HIS A 6 21.60 17.12 -8.84
C HIS A 6 20.96 16.98 -7.46
N ASN A 7 19.67 16.60 -7.40
CA ASN A 7 19.02 16.30 -6.12
C ASN A 7 19.41 14.86 -5.72
N PRO A 8 20.18 14.66 -4.63
CA PRO A 8 20.59 13.34 -4.15
C PRO A 8 19.45 12.56 -3.46
N GLN A 9 18.23 13.11 -3.36
CA GLN A 9 17.04 12.45 -2.80
C GLN A 9 16.44 11.36 -3.70
N PHE A 10 17.22 10.80 -4.63
CA PHE A 10 16.88 9.60 -5.40
C PHE A 10 17.87 8.46 -5.14
N VAL A 11 18.52 8.44 -3.96
CA VAL A 11 19.28 7.27 -3.51
C VAL A 11 18.32 6.26 -2.88
N GLN A 12 17.87 5.32 -3.72
CA GLN A 12 17.39 3.97 -3.42
C GLN A 12 17.02 3.68 -1.94
N ARG A 13 15.72 3.74 -1.61
CA ARG A 13 15.13 3.23 -0.35
C ARG A 13 15.22 1.70 -0.18
N TYR A 14 16.03 0.98 -0.96
CA TYR A 14 16.28 -0.45 -0.72
C TYR A 14 17.13 -0.70 0.54
N MET A 15 17.77 0.33 1.12
CA MET A 15 18.71 0.14 2.23
C MET A 15 18.07 -0.08 3.61
N TYR A 16 16.78 0.24 3.81
CA TYR A 16 16.12 0.06 5.12
C TYR A 16 15.41 -1.30 5.28
N ILE A 17 14.91 -1.89 4.21
CA ILE A 17 14.32 -3.24 4.23
C ILE A 17 15.41 -4.31 4.36
N ASP A 18 16.61 -4.04 3.83
CA ASP A 18 17.74 -4.97 3.88
C ASP A 18 18.29 -5.19 5.31
N LYS A 19 17.96 -4.31 6.26
CA LYS A 19 18.40 -4.43 7.66
C LYS A 19 17.50 -5.28 8.54
N LEU A 20 16.24 -5.59 8.16
CA LEU A 20 15.36 -6.35 9.04
C LEU A 20 15.45 -7.86 8.89
N SER A 21 16.07 -8.39 7.83
CA SER A 21 16.45 -9.81 7.72
C SER A 21 17.08 -10.11 6.37
N LYS A 22 18.23 -10.78 6.35
CA LYS A 22 18.84 -11.30 5.10
C LYS A 22 18.01 -12.40 4.41
N SER A 23 17.04 -13.01 5.07
CA SER A 23 16.30 -14.17 4.54
C SER A 23 14.98 -13.76 3.88
N LYS A 24 14.78 -14.20 2.63
CA LYS A 24 13.57 -13.96 1.81
C LYS A 24 12.30 -14.54 2.46
N MET A 25 12.44 -15.65 3.18
CA MET A 25 11.32 -16.38 3.81
C MET A 25 11.07 -15.99 5.27
N LEU A 26 11.92 -15.16 5.89
CA LEU A 26 11.82 -14.88 7.33
C LEU A 26 10.46 -14.32 7.77
N PRO A 27 9.83 -13.37 7.05
CA PRO A 27 8.52 -12.86 7.46
C PRO A 27 7.43 -13.95 7.48
N LEU A 28 7.51 -14.90 6.54
CA LEU A 28 6.60 -16.04 6.48
C LEU A 28 6.84 -17.00 7.65
N PHE A 29 8.10 -17.28 7.99
CA PHE A 29 8.45 -18.08 9.16
C PHE A 29 8.06 -17.42 10.48
N ILE A 30 8.21 -16.11 10.60
CA ILE A 30 7.80 -15.34 11.79
C ILE A 30 6.27 -15.40 11.94
N GLY A 31 5.51 -15.13 10.86
CA GLY A 31 4.06 -15.22 10.89
C GLY A 31 3.56 -16.62 11.23
N PHE A 32 4.18 -17.65 10.64
CA PHE A 32 3.89 -19.05 10.96
C PHE A 32 4.20 -19.40 12.42
N PHE A 33 5.37 -19.00 12.91
CA PHE A 33 5.77 -19.22 14.30
C PHE A 33 4.78 -18.60 15.28
N TRP A 34 4.39 -17.34 15.07
CA TRP A 34 3.41 -16.66 15.91
C TRP A 34 2.03 -17.32 15.84
N ALA A 35 1.59 -17.78 14.67
CA ALA A 35 0.33 -18.50 14.53
C ALA A 35 0.31 -19.79 15.36
N VAL A 36 1.39 -20.58 15.31
CA VAL A 36 1.55 -21.79 16.12
C VAL A 36 1.56 -21.45 17.62
N CYS A 37 2.23 -20.38 18.04
CA CYS A 37 2.21 -19.93 19.43
C CYS A 37 0.80 -19.52 19.88
N CYS A 38 0.08 -18.74 19.06
CA CYS A 38 -1.29 -18.31 19.37
C CYS A 38 -2.21 -19.51 19.56
N TRP A 39 -2.23 -20.45 18.61
CA TRP A 39 -3.08 -21.64 18.67
C TRP A 39 -2.66 -22.61 19.78
N GLY A 40 -1.35 -22.77 20.03
CA GLY A 40 -0.84 -23.59 21.11
C GLY A 40 -1.25 -23.06 22.48
N ILE A 41 -1.05 -21.77 22.73
CA ILE A 41 -1.44 -21.12 23.98
C ILE A 41 -2.95 -21.16 24.15
N GLY A 42 -3.72 -20.76 23.12
CA GLY A 42 -5.18 -20.78 23.18
C GLY A 42 -5.76 -22.17 23.39
N GLY A 43 -5.24 -23.18 22.70
CA GLY A 43 -5.66 -24.57 22.86
C GLY A 43 -5.36 -25.15 24.25
N VAL A 44 -4.16 -24.88 24.79
CA VAL A 44 -3.79 -25.31 26.15
C VAL A 44 -4.65 -24.60 27.19
N SER A 45 -4.85 -23.29 27.06
CA SER A 45 -5.71 -22.53 27.96
C SER A 45 -7.16 -23.00 27.91
N TYR A 46 -7.70 -23.24 26.72
CA TYR A 46 -9.05 -23.78 26.55
C TYR A 46 -9.19 -25.18 27.17
N TYR A 47 -8.19 -26.05 27.00
CA TYR A 47 -8.18 -27.36 27.63
C TYR A 47 -8.16 -27.28 29.16
N GLN A 48 -7.36 -26.38 29.73
CA GLN A 48 -7.33 -26.14 31.19
C GLN A 48 -8.68 -25.63 31.71
N ILE A 49 -9.36 -24.78 30.94
CA ILE A 49 -10.71 -24.29 31.25
C ILE A 49 -11.69 -25.47 31.30
N LEU A 50 -11.74 -26.29 30.25
CA LEU A 50 -12.63 -27.46 30.20
C LEU A 50 -12.40 -28.44 31.35
N GLN A 51 -11.14 -28.72 31.69
CA GLN A 51 -10.81 -29.63 32.80
C GLN A 51 -11.32 -29.09 34.14
N ALA A 52 -11.11 -27.81 34.41
CA ALA A 52 -11.50 -27.24 35.68
C ALA A 52 -13.02 -26.97 35.79
N GLU A 53 -13.70 -26.67 34.68
CA GLU A 53 -15.16 -26.64 34.64
C GLU A 53 -15.74 -28.02 34.94
N ALA A 54 -15.16 -29.08 34.37
CA ALA A 54 -15.57 -30.47 34.63
C ALA A 54 -15.29 -30.90 36.08
N GLU A 55 -14.20 -30.43 36.68
CA GLU A 55 -13.79 -30.78 38.04
C GLU A 55 -14.29 -29.81 39.13
N GLN A 56 -15.00 -28.73 38.75
CA GLN A 56 -15.40 -27.62 39.63
C GLN A 56 -14.24 -27.06 40.47
N LYS A 57 -13.08 -26.83 39.84
CA LYS A 57 -11.87 -26.32 40.49
C LYS A 57 -11.54 -24.90 40.03
N GLU A 58 -10.79 -24.19 40.86
CA GLU A 58 -10.22 -22.90 40.46
C GLU A 58 -9.14 -23.08 39.39
N ILE A 59 -9.16 -22.21 38.37
CA ILE A 59 -8.20 -22.21 37.26
C ILE A 59 -7.20 -21.08 37.48
N VAL A 60 -5.91 -21.39 37.26
CA VAL A 60 -4.85 -20.37 37.17
C VAL A 60 -4.48 -20.18 35.70
N LEU A 61 -5.06 -19.16 35.07
CA LEU A 61 -4.72 -18.74 33.70
C LEU A 61 -3.65 -17.64 33.70
N TRP A 62 -2.98 -17.47 32.55
CA TRP A 62 -2.12 -16.32 32.34
C TRP A 62 -2.96 -15.04 32.27
N ARG A 63 -2.50 -13.95 32.90
CA ARG A 63 -3.29 -12.72 33.11
C ARG A 63 -4.10 -12.23 31.89
N PRO A 64 -3.56 -12.16 30.67
CA PRO A 64 -4.32 -11.71 29.50
C PRO A 64 -5.46 -12.67 29.14
N VAL A 65 -5.23 -13.97 29.30
CA VAL A 65 -6.22 -15.01 29.06
C VAL A 65 -7.31 -14.96 30.13
N THR A 66 -6.94 -14.70 31.39
CA THR A 66 -7.90 -14.49 32.49
C THR A 66 -8.86 -13.35 32.18
N VAL A 67 -8.35 -12.20 31.70
CA VAL A 67 -9.20 -11.06 31.35
C VAL A 67 -10.21 -11.42 30.26
N ILE A 68 -9.77 -12.14 29.23
CA ILE A 68 -10.66 -12.58 28.13
C ILE A 68 -11.71 -13.57 28.65
N TYR A 69 -11.28 -14.54 29.45
CA TYR A 69 -12.14 -15.55 30.05
C TYR A 69 -13.22 -14.92 30.96
N ASP A 70 -12.84 -13.98 31.82
CA ASP A 70 -13.77 -13.31 32.74
C ASP A 70 -14.80 -12.44 31.99
N LEU A 71 -14.43 -11.89 30.82
CA LEU A 71 -15.31 -11.05 30.01
C LEU A 71 -16.29 -11.85 29.15
N VAL A 72 -15.84 -12.93 28.52
CA VAL A 72 -16.56 -13.56 27.40
C VAL A 72 -16.58 -15.11 27.49
N GLY A 73 -15.94 -15.71 28.49
CA GLY A 73 -15.94 -17.15 28.74
C GLY A 73 -14.88 -17.93 27.94
N GLY A 74 -14.84 -19.26 28.17
CA GLY A 74 -13.80 -20.13 27.61
C GLY A 74 -13.82 -20.27 26.08
N GLU A 75 -15.01 -20.28 25.47
CA GLU A 75 -15.14 -20.37 24.00
C GLU A 75 -14.50 -19.17 23.29
N ALA A 76 -14.61 -17.98 23.88
CA ALA A 76 -14.02 -16.76 23.33
C ALA A 76 -12.49 -16.79 23.34
N VAL A 77 -11.87 -17.41 24.35
CA VAL A 77 -10.41 -17.60 24.40
C VAL A 77 -9.91 -18.39 23.19
N LEU A 78 -10.64 -19.44 22.81
CA LEU A 78 -10.31 -20.26 21.63
C LEU A 78 -10.49 -19.46 20.34
N VAL A 79 -11.62 -18.77 20.18
CA VAL A 79 -11.93 -18.00 18.96
C VAL A 79 -10.93 -16.86 18.76
N ILE A 80 -10.61 -16.10 19.79
CA ILE A 80 -9.64 -14.99 19.72
C ILE A 80 -8.25 -15.52 19.37
N SER A 81 -7.83 -16.63 19.98
CA SER A 81 -6.56 -17.30 19.63
C SER A 81 -6.51 -17.73 18.16
N LEU A 82 -7.61 -18.29 17.65
CA LEU A 82 -7.72 -18.70 16.24
C LEU A 82 -7.56 -17.49 15.30
N LEU A 83 -8.28 -16.40 15.58
CA LEU A 83 -8.24 -15.16 14.80
C LEU A 83 -6.86 -14.50 14.82
N LEU A 84 -6.20 -14.45 15.99
CA LEU A 84 -4.83 -13.93 16.11
C LEU A 84 -3.83 -14.76 15.31
N GLY A 85 -4.00 -16.09 15.27
CA GLY A 85 -3.15 -16.95 14.45
C GLY A 85 -3.35 -16.72 12.95
N ILE A 86 -4.59 -16.58 12.49
CA ILE A 86 -4.91 -16.22 11.10
C ILE A 86 -4.34 -14.85 10.74
N GLY A 87 -4.52 -13.85 11.61
CA GLY A 87 -3.94 -12.51 11.43
C GLY A 87 -2.41 -12.54 11.35
N SER A 88 -1.76 -13.38 12.14
CA SER A 88 -0.30 -13.57 12.10
C SER A 88 0.18 -14.19 10.78
N LEU A 89 -0.56 -15.17 10.24
CA LEU A 89 -0.29 -15.75 8.92
C LEU A 89 -0.47 -14.71 7.82
N TYR A 90 -1.57 -13.94 7.86
CA TYR A 90 -1.83 -12.86 6.90
C TYR A 90 -0.72 -11.81 6.92
N PHE A 91 -0.31 -11.36 8.11
CA PHE A 91 0.78 -10.40 8.28
C PHE A 91 2.12 -10.95 7.77
N GLY A 92 2.43 -12.22 8.06
CA GLY A 92 3.62 -12.90 7.56
C GLY A 92 3.62 -13.00 6.02
N TRP A 93 2.48 -13.38 5.43
CA TRP A 93 2.30 -13.47 3.97
C TRP A 93 2.36 -12.10 3.29
N ARG A 94 1.70 -11.07 3.85
CA ARG A 94 1.74 -9.68 3.35
C ARG A 94 3.17 -9.17 3.31
N ASN A 95 3.92 -9.32 4.40
CA ASN A 95 5.32 -8.90 4.46
C ASN A 95 6.23 -9.72 3.55
N TYR A 96 5.97 -11.01 3.40
CA TYR A 96 6.64 -11.85 2.40
C TYR A 96 6.37 -11.36 0.99
N LYS A 97 5.10 -11.06 0.64
CA LYS A 97 4.70 -10.52 -0.66
C LYS A 97 5.41 -9.18 -0.92
N ILE A 98 5.36 -8.23 0.01
CA ILE A 98 6.05 -6.93 -0.12
C ILE A 98 7.55 -7.13 -0.37
N LYS A 99 8.21 -8.04 0.36
CA LYS A 99 9.64 -8.31 0.19
C LYS A 99 9.98 -9.01 -1.12
N ASN A 100 9.16 -9.97 -1.57
CA ASN A 100 9.39 -10.63 -2.86
C ASN A 100 9.02 -9.74 -4.04
N THR A 101 7.96 -8.93 -3.95
CA THR A 101 7.59 -7.96 -4.98
C THR A 101 8.67 -6.87 -5.13
N SER A 102 9.22 -6.37 -4.02
CA SER A 102 10.35 -5.41 -4.04
C SER A 102 11.67 -6.04 -4.52
N LEU A 103 11.89 -7.35 -4.31
CA LEU A 103 13.05 -8.05 -4.87
C LEU A 103 12.90 -8.40 -6.35
N ILE A 104 11.69 -8.65 -6.86
CA ILE A 104 11.46 -8.76 -8.32
C ILE A 104 11.83 -7.43 -9.02
N GLN A 105 11.66 -6.29 -8.35
CA GLN A 105 12.14 -4.98 -8.80
C GLN A 105 13.62 -4.69 -8.48
N GLY A 106 14.21 -5.35 -7.48
CA GLY A 106 15.61 -5.15 -7.06
C GLY A 106 16.62 -6.08 -7.75
N GLU A 107 16.21 -7.28 -8.16
CA GLU A 107 17.03 -8.26 -8.88
C GLU A 107 17.07 -7.95 -10.40
N SER A 108 16.22 -7.04 -10.89
CA SER A 108 16.27 -6.46 -12.24
C SER A 108 17.20 -5.25 -12.38
N VAL A 109 17.91 -4.87 -11.31
CA VAL A 109 18.89 -3.78 -11.33
C VAL A 109 20.27 -4.36 -11.11
N ASN A 110 20.69 -5.25 -12.01
CA ASN A 110 22.07 -5.37 -12.47
C ASN A 110 22.09 -6.24 -13.72
N ASP A 111 22.37 -5.57 -14.84
CA ASP A 111 22.76 -6.13 -16.13
C ASP A 111 21.66 -6.85 -16.92
N GLU A 112 21.04 -6.08 -17.83
CA GLU A 112 20.75 -6.42 -19.24
C GLU A 112 19.49 -5.68 -19.73
N THR A 113 19.72 -4.77 -20.67
CA THR A 113 18.80 -3.91 -21.42
C THR A 113 17.48 -4.58 -21.90
N GLY A 114 16.33 -4.05 -21.43
CA GLY A 114 14.95 -4.25 -21.92
C GLY A 114 13.97 -4.33 -20.72
N SER A 115 12.82 -3.65 -20.61
CA SER A 115 11.85 -3.35 -21.65
C SER A 115 10.67 -2.47 -21.14
N TYR A 116 10.87 -1.39 -20.36
CA TYR A 116 9.80 -0.40 -20.13
C TYR A 116 10.32 1.04 -20.16
N LYS A 117 11.17 1.35 -21.15
CA LYS A 117 11.54 2.75 -21.40
C LYS A 117 10.33 3.45 -22.00
N VAL A 118 9.75 4.38 -21.24
CA VAL A 118 8.68 5.24 -21.72
C VAL A 118 9.17 6.05 -22.91
N THR A 119 8.39 6.06 -23.97
CA THR A 119 8.61 6.89 -25.16
C THR A 119 7.57 7.99 -25.23
N VAL A 120 7.85 9.01 -26.04
CA VAL A 120 6.86 10.05 -26.37
C VAL A 120 5.63 9.43 -27.06
N GLY A 121 5.79 8.31 -27.77
CA GLY A 121 4.69 7.59 -28.39
C GLY A 121 3.69 7.03 -27.36
N ASP A 122 4.19 6.52 -26.23
CA ASP A 122 3.38 5.98 -25.14
C ASP A 122 2.60 7.10 -24.44
N ILE A 123 3.26 8.23 -24.18
CA ILE A 123 2.60 9.43 -23.63
C ILE A 123 1.48 9.90 -24.56
N ASN A 124 1.76 10.01 -25.85
CA ASN A 124 0.76 10.41 -26.84
C ASN A 124 -0.39 9.39 -26.96
N ALA A 125 -0.16 8.11 -26.62
CA ALA A 125 -1.22 7.10 -26.57
C ALA A 125 -2.12 7.31 -25.35
N LEU A 126 -1.53 7.54 -24.18
CA LEU A 126 -2.27 7.88 -22.97
C LEU A 126 -3.08 9.18 -23.15
N GLU A 127 -2.49 10.25 -23.69
CA GLU A 127 -3.19 11.52 -23.95
C GLU A 127 -4.41 11.36 -24.87
N ARG A 128 -4.30 10.47 -25.87
CA ARG A 128 -5.42 10.13 -26.76
C ARG A 128 -6.52 9.36 -26.03
N GLN A 129 -6.16 8.52 -25.07
CA GLN A 129 -7.11 7.74 -24.27
C GLN A 129 -7.83 8.62 -23.25
N ILE A 130 -7.10 9.46 -22.53
CA ILE A 130 -7.66 10.33 -21.49
C ILE A 130 -8.38 11.56 -22.04
N GLY A 131 -8.17 11.90 -23.32
CA GLY A 131 -8.87 12.99 -24.01
C GLY A 131 -8.33 14.39 -23.68
N PHE A 132 -7.21 14.51 -22.97
CA PHE A 132 -6.53 15.77 -22.69
C PHE A 132 -5.00 15.62 -22.73
N SER A 133 -4.31 16.74 -22.93
CA SER A 133 -2.85 16.78 -22.94
C SER A 133 -2.30 16.82 -21.51
N LEU A 134 -1.32 15.99 -21.22
CA LEU A 134 -0.65 15.98 -19.92
C LEU A 134 0.17 17.26 -19.72
N PRO A 135 0.14 17.83 -18.50
CA PRO A 135 1.07 18.88 -18.08
C PRO A 135 2.53 18.51 -18.33
N GLN A 136 3.32 19.50 -18.74
CA GLN A 136 4.70 19.26 -19.19
C GLN A 136 5.59 18.66 -18.10
N ASP A 137 5.40 19.07 -16.85
CA ASP A 137 6.15 18.56 -15.71
C ASP A 137 5.86 17.08 -15.43
N TYR A 138 4.60 16.67 -15.52
CA TYR A 138 4.22 15.26 -15.40
C TYR A 138 4.73 14.41 -16.58
N ARG A 139 4.73 14.96 -17.81
CA ARG A 139 5.34 14.30 -18.98
C ARG A 139 6.82 14.03 -18.76
N ASP A 140 7.56 15.03 -18.28
CA ASP A 140 8.99 14.91 -18.01
C ASP A 140 9.28 13.89 -16.91
N PHE A 141 8.43 13.83 -15.89
CA PHE A 141 8.47 12.80 -14.85
C PHE A 141 8.27 11.40 -15.42
N LEU A 142 7.23 11.16 -16.23
CA LEU A 142 6.97 9.83 -16.82
C LEU A 142 8.10 9.37 -17.75
N LEU A 143 8.65 10.28 -18.57
CA LEU A 143 9.80 9.96 -19.44
C LEU A 143 11.05 9.55 -18.65
N ARG A 144 11.22 10.11 -17.46
CA ARG A 144 12.41 9.92 -16.64
C ARG A 144 12.30 8.73 -15.70
N TYR A 145 11.13 8.52 -15.10
CA TYR A 145 10.95 7.58 -14.00
C TYR A 145 9.87 6.53 -14.25
N ASN A 146 8.95 6.75 -15.21
CA ASN A 146 7.83 5.85 -15.49
C ASN A 146 6.98 5.55 -14.24
N GLY A 147 6.69 6.57 -13.42
CA GLY A 147 5.99 6.36 -12.13
C GLY A 147 6.92 5.84 -11.03
N GLY A 148 6.38 4.99 -10.15
CA GLY A 148 7.10 4.36 -9.04
C GLY A 148 6.90 5.03 -7.68
N SER A 149 7.54 4.48 -6.64
CA SER A 149 7.42 4.98 -5.27
C SER A 149 8.37 6.14 -4.98
N PRO A 150 7.89 7.26 -4.41
CA PRO A 150 8.76 8.37 -4.04
C PRO A 150 9.61 8.04 -2.80
N LEU A 151 10.76 8.72 -2.65
CA LEU A 151 11.59 8.58 -1.44
C LEU A 151 11.06 9.41 -0.26
N ALA A 152 10.49 10.56 -0.55
CA ALA A 152 9.73 11.37 0.37
C ALA A 152 8.25 11.08 0.07
N SER A 153 7.57 10.40 0.97
CA SER A 153 6.19 9.96 0.77
C SER A 153 5.20 10.93 1.41
N LEU A 154 5.61 11.68 2.42
CA LEU A 154 4.70 12.50 3.22
C LEU A 154 4.55 13.89 2.59
N PHE A 155 3.33 14.25 2.18
CA PHE A 155 3.01 15.58 1.67
C PHE A 155 2.54 16.51 2.79
N ASN A 156 1.72 15.99 3.70
CA ASN A 156 1.31 16.65 4.93
C ASN A 156 1.00 15.57 5.99
N ASP A 157 0.56 15.96 7.19
CA ASP A 157 0.30 15.02 8.29
C ASP A 157 -0.75 13.92 7.98
N ASN A 158 -1.55 14.10 6.91
CA ASN A 158 -2.65 13.21 6.54
C ASN A 158 -2.43 12.46 5.22
N ILE A 159 -1.57 12.97 4.33
CA ILE A 159 -1.37 12.44 2.98
C ILE A 159 0.04 11.87 2.85
N GLU A 160 0.14 10.54 2.88
CA GLU A 160 1.36 9.80 2.56
C GLU A 160 1.19 9.02 1.25
N ILE A 161 2.00 9.34 0.23
CA ILE A 161 1.99 8.69 -1.08
C ILE A 161 2.74 7.34 -1.01
N ASP A 162 2.08 6.25 -1.41
CA ASP A 162 2.70 4.92 -1.53
C ASP A 162 3.45 4.79 -2.86
N TYR A 163 2.76 5.05 -3.98
CA TYR A 163 3.37 5.02 -5.31
C TYR A 163 2.61 5.85 -6.36
N PHE A 164 3.35 6.27 -7.38
CA PHE A 164 2.82 6.78 -8.63
C PHE A 164 2.63 5.64 -9.64
N TYR A 165 1.52 5.64 -10.36
CA TYR A 165 1.22 4.65 -11.38
C TYR A 165 2.24 4.69 -12.54
N ASN A 166 2.48 3.53 -13.14
CA ASN A 166 3.39 3.36 -14.27
C ASN A 166 2.65 3.63 -15.59
N LEU A 167 3.35 4.23 -16.56
CA LEU A 167 2.82 4.38 -17.92
C LEU A 167 2.99 3.08 -18.72
N VAL A 168 4.17 2.46 -18.63
CA VAL A 168 4.47 1.21 -19.32
C VAL A 168 4.88 0.16 -18.29
N THR A 169 4.12 -0.92 -18.18
CA THR A 169 4.37 -2.05 -17.27
C THR A 169 3.55 -3.25 -17.73
N ASP A 170 4.01 -4.47 -17.40
CA ASP A 170 3.19 -5.68 -17.60
C ASP A 170 2.17 -5.89 -16.47
N ASN A 171 2.30 -5.13 -15.36
CA ASN A 171 1.34 -5.18 -14.27
C ASN A 171 0.19 -4.21 -14.52
N ARG A 172 -0.95 -4.73 -14.98
CA ARG A 172 -2.16 -3.95 -15.24
C ARG A 172 -2.71 -3.20 -14.03
N GLU A 173 -2.48 -3.70 -12.81
CA GLU A 173 -2.92 -3.02 -11.58
C GLU A 173 -2.14 -1.73 -11.30
N LEU A 174 -1.01 -1.52 -11.97
CA LEU A 174 -0.18 -0.33 -11.82
C LEU A 174 -0.18 0.55 -13.06
N GLN A 175 -0.89 0.14 -14.12
CA GLN A 175 -0.81 0.80 -15.42
C GLN A 175 -1.82 1.95 -15.52
N LEU A 176 -1.34 3.17 -15.80
CA LEU A 176 -2.16 4.38 -15.89
C LEU A 176 -3.39 4.22 -16.80
N SER A 177 -3.23 3.57 -17.96
CA SER A 177 -4.33 3.36 -18.91
C SER A 177 -5.44 2.46 -18.35
N GLU A 178 -5.08 1.42 -17.60
CA GLU A 178 -6.02 0.47 -17.02
C GLU A 178 -6.74 1.06 -15.80
N ILE A 179 -6.04 1.91 -15.04
CA ILE A 179 -6.62 2.59 -13.88
C ILE A 179 -7.56 3.71 -14.32
N PHE A 180 -7.19 4.48 -15.33
CA PHE A 180 -8.05 5.54 -15.88
C PHE A 180 -9.41 4.99 -16.34
N GLU A 181 -9.44 3.82 -16.99
CA GLU A 181 -10.70 3.20 -17.45
C GLU A 181 -11.65 2.80 -16.33
N ARG A 182 -11.15 2.68 -15.09
CA ARG A 182 -11.94 2.29 -13.92
C ARG A 182 -12.52 3.47 -13.16
N LEU A 183 -12.07 4.70 -13.42
CA LEU A 183 -12.41 5.87 -12.64
C LEU A 183 -13.33 6.83 -13.43
N PRO A 184 -14.41 7.34 -12.83
CA PRO A 184 -15.26 8.35 -13.43
C PRO A 184 -14.53 9.67 -13.61
N ASN A 185 -15.18 10.58 -14.34
CA ASN A 185 -14.63 11.68 -15.15
C ASN A 185 -14.00 12.86 -14.36
N TYR A 186 -13.18 12.61 -13.33
CA TYR A 186 -12.52 13.62 -12.49
C TYR A 186 -11.11 14.00 -12.96
N GLY A 187 -10.47 13.16 -13.77
CA GLY A 187 -9.12 13.40 -14.29
C GLY A 187 -8.33 12.10 -14.43
N LEU A 188 -7.00 12.21 -14.51
CA LEU A 188 -6.12 11.05 -14.56
C LEU A 188 -5.66 10.67 -13.14
N PRO A 189 -5.97 9.47 -12.64
CA PRO A 189 -5.40 8.98 -11.39
C PRO A 189 -3.90 8.74 -11.57
N ILE A 190 -3.07 9.43 -10.79
CA ILE A 190 -1.60 9.41 -10.96
C ILE A 190 -0.87 8.73 -9.80
N ALA A 191 -1.48 8.64 -8.62
CA ALA A 191 -0.87 8.05 -7.43
C ALA A 191 -1.90 7.45 -6.48
N VAL A 192 -1.42 6.59 -5.59
CA VAL A 192 -2.17 6.00 -4.47
C VAL A 192 -1.48 6.39 -3.16
N THR A 193 -2.27 6.75 -2.15
CA THR A 193 -1.78 6.98 -0.79
C THR A 193 -1.63 5.67 -0.03
N PHE A 194 -0.90 5.69 1.08
CA PHE A 194 -0.75 4.53 1.95
C PHE A 194 -2.09 4.07 2.57
N ALA A 195 -3.05 4.99 2.69
CA ALA A 195 -4.41 4.70 3.13
C ALA A 195 -5.27 4.05 2.03
N GLY A 196 -4.86 4.17 0.76
CA GLY A 196 -5.57 3.63 -0.40
C GLY A 196 -6.24 4.69 -1.27
N ASP A 197 -6.28 5.95 -0.82
CA ASP A 197 -6.87 7.08 -1.54
C ASP A 197 -6.10 7.44 -2.81
N LEU A 198 -6.72 8.23 -3.68
CA LEU A 198 -6.16 8.55 -4.99
C LEU A 198 -5.73 10.01 -5.09
N LEU A 199 -4.63 10.22 -5.82
CA LEU A 199 -4.27 11.55 -6.33
C LEU A 199 -4.67 11.65 -7.79
N ILE A 200 -5.51 12.63 -8.11
CA ILE A 200 -6.06 12.86 -9.45
C ILE A 200 -5.41 14.09 -10.07
N LEU A 201 -4.84 13.92 -11.26
CA LEU A 201 -4.29 14.99 -12.08
C LEU A 201 -5.38 15.55 -13.00
N ALA A 202 -5.67 16.84 -12.85
CA ALA A 202 -6.57 17.56 -13.73
C ALA A 202 -5.87 18.05 -15.01
N PRO A 203 -6.63 18.37 -16.07
CA PRO A 203 -6.07 18.82 -17.34
C PRO A 203 -5.21 20.08 -17.29
N LYS A 204 -5.41 20.98 -16.32
CA LYS A 204 -4.58 22.19 -16.20
C LYS A 204 -3.37 21.98 -15.28
N GLY A 205 -3.26 20.82 -14.65
CA GLY A 205 -2.11 20.40 -13.85
C GLY A 205 -2.34 20.40 -12.35
N GLU A 206 -3.49 20.86 -11.87
CA GLU A 206 -3.85 20.76 -10.45
C GLU A 206 -3.95 19.30 -10.02
N ILE A 207 -3.55 19.04 -8.78
CA ILE A 207 -3.60 17.73 -8.14
C ILE A 207 -4.69 17.77 -7.08
N PHE A 208 -5.62 16.84 -7.21
CA PHE A 208 -6.73 16.67 -6.28
C PHE A 208 -6.54 15.41 -5.44
N PHE A 209 -6.87 15.49 -4.15
CA PHE A 209 -6.98 14.36 -3.25
C PHE A 209 -8.40 13.82 -3.29
N PHE A 210 -8.51 12.52 -3.57
CA PHE A 210 -9.77 11.82 -3.74
C PHE A 210 -9.87 10.73 -2.68
N ASP A 211 -10.62 11.06 -1.63
CA ASP A 211 -10.90 10.18 -0.48
C ASP A 211 -11.92 9.12 -0.88
N ILE A 212 -11.48 7.86 -0.95
CA ILE A 212 -12.34 6.77 -1.43
C ILE A 212 -13.51 6.55 -0.47
N GLU A 213 -13.35 6.79 0.83
CA GLU A 213 -14.42 6.61 1.82
C GLU A 213 -15.55 7.63 1.63
N ILE A 214 -15.24 8.79 1.07
CA ILE A 214 -16.22 9.83 0.76
C ILE A 214 -16.89 9.56 -0.58
N PHE A 215 -16.09 9.20 -1.59
CA PHE A 215 -16.54 9.19 -2.99
C PHE A 215 -17.03 7.82 -3.50
N CYS A 216 -16.88 6.76 -2.71
CA CYS A 216 -17.37 5.41 -3.05
C CYS A 216 -18.30 4.84 -1.98
N ASP A 217 -19.16 3.90 -2.37
CA ASP A 217 -19.98 3.12 -1.44
C ASP A 217 -19.20 1.96 -0.77
N ASP A 218 -19.87 1.21 0.10
CA ASP A 218 -19.29 0.07 0.84
C ASP A 218 -18.81 -1.06 -0.10
N GLU A 219 -19.32 -1.09 -1.34
CA GLU A 219 -18.92 -2.01 -2.40
C GLU A 219 -17.78 -1.45 -3.28
N GLY A 220 -17.37 -0.21 -3.09
CA GLY A 220 -16.31 0.48 -3.83
C GLY A 220 -16.76 1.09 -5.16
N GLU A 221 -18.07 1.20 -5.38
CA GLU A 221 -18.64 1.87 -6.55
C GLU A 221 -18.73 3.38 -6.32
N PHE A 222 -18.50 4.16 -7.37
CA PHE A 222 -18.50 5.62 -7.27
C PHE A 222 -19.90 6.17 -7.07
N LEU A 223 -20.04 7.04 -6.08
CA LEU A 223 -21.28 7.72 -5.78
C LEU A 223 -21.51 8.86 -6.78
N SER A 224 -22.63 8.84 -7.49
CA SER A 224 -22.96 9.84 -8.53
C SER A 224 -23.51 11.17 -7.98
N ASP A 225 -23.98 11.15 -6.73
CA ASP A 225 -24.81 12.19 -6.13
C ASP A 225 -24.17 12.73 -4.84
N ILE A 226 -22.88 13.07 -4.90
CA ILE A 226 -22.16 13.74 -3.82
C ILE A 226 -22.03 15.23 -4.11
N ASP A 227 -22.35 16.06 -3.11
CA ASP A 227 -22.18 17.52 -3.16
C ASP A 227 -20.73 17.96 -2.86
N ASP A 228 -19.90 17.07 -2.32
CA ASP A 228 -18.48 17.30 -2.06
C ASP A 228 -17.64 17.25 -3.35
N GLU A 229 -16.64 18.12 -3.43
CA GLU A 229 -15.63 18.13 -4.48
C GLU A 229 -14.29 17.67 -3.90
N PRO A 230 -13.46 16.94 -4.67
CA PRO A 230 -12.16 16.51 -4.18
C PRO A 230 -11.27 17.72 -3.85
N GLU A 231 -10.47 17.60 -2.79
CA GLU A 231 -9.65 18.72 -2.30
C GLU A 231 -8.47 18.98 -3.24
N CYS A 232 -8.27 20.23 -3.68
CA CYS A 232 -7.06 20.60 -4.41
C CYS A 232 -5.87 20.71 -3.45
N ILE A 233 -4.88 19.83 -3.60
CA ILE A 233 -3.72 19.76 -2.70
C ILE A 233 -2.46 20.40 -3.29
N ALA A 234 -2.37 20.51 -4.62
CA ALA A 234 -1.23 21.16 -5.28
C ALA A 234 -1.64 21.78 -6.62
N GLU A 235 -1.06 22.94 -6.95
CA GLU A 235 -1.33 23.65 -8.21
C GLU A 235 -0.64 23.02 -9.42
N SER A 236 0.34 22.14 -9.20
CA SER A 236 1.09 21.42 -10.25
C SER A 236 1.69 20.13 -9.71
N PHE A 237 2.08 19.22 -10.61
CA PHE A 237 2.81 18.01 -10.23
C PHE A 237 4.18 18.34 -9.62
N THR A 238 4.85 19.38 -10.13
CA THR A 238 6.10 19.87 -9.52
C THR A 238 5.88 20.35 -8.08
N ALA A 239 4.83 21.14 -7.84
CA ALA A 239 4.51 21.63 -6.50
C ALA A 239 4.17 20.49 -5.53
N LEU A 240 3.49 19.44 -6.01
CA LEU A 240 3.29 18.20 -5.24
C LEU A 240 4.64 17.61 -4.82
N LEU A 241 5.54 17.38 -5.77
CA LEU A 241 6.85 16.77 -5.49
C LEU A 241 7.73 17.63 -4.57
N GLU A 242 7.68 18.95 -4.68
CA GLU A 242 8.41 19.87 -3.81
C GLU A 242 7.85 19.93 -2.39
N GLY A 243 6.57 19.58 -2.20
CA GLY A 243 5.93 19.50 -0.88
C GLY A 243 6.23 18.21 -0.12
N LEU A 244 6.84 17.20 -0.76
CA LEU A 244 7.16 15.92 -0.12
C LEU A 244 8.41 16.04 0.77
N TYR A 245 8.36 15.48 1.98
CA TYR A 245 9.52 15.41 2.91
C TYR A 245 9.81 14.02 3.49
#